data_AF-A0A3B7C5Y6-F1
#
_entry.id   AF-A0A3B7C5Y6-F1
#
_cell.length_a   1.000
_cell.length_b   1.000
_cell.length_c   1.000
_cell.angle_alpha   90.00
_cell.angle_beta   90.00
_cell.angle_gamma   90.00
#
_symmetry.space_group_name_H-M   'P 1'
#
loop_
_entity.id
_entity.type
_entity.pdbx_description
1 polymer ?
#
loop_
_entity_poly.entity_id
_entity_poly.type
_entity_poly.pdbx_seq_one_letter_code
_entity_poly.pdbx_strand_id
1 'polypeptide(L)'
;MMILMIQNAYNMNYKYVKNSFTFILLSLTSFLFAQENYVYQYDFDHLSSGQYNRDQIKEALNVSFCKGADEGRVHISDFETRGKVLDVKYPKGQVKTGESGMHTKVPFDVEGEYDELYISYWIYFPEDFEFRAGGKLPGLAYQTSERNMSLRLMWRYDGLVEFYVHYNTEPTWDGWHASINWSLTDPYEEPNGEPQPDQVKFKKGQWNHVEMYNKLNTPGQNDGIMRGWLNGELAIDITDNGDYRQVGEEDIHLNIIYLSTFFGGSDETFQPTKDLEAYFDDFIVSTTRIGDDDDNDGDGDNGGDTNQSPVVTFATPSDDTTVDEGYSLDVKVNASDNDGSISNVKLYIDNNLIRQESVAPYEWGHASSPNPDEVNNLPVGSHVFKAVAIDNDGATSETIFTLTVQNEDTDNSDNCSFDTPVNNSISSIEKTSFSEAYVLGNNGPALDNFRKLTINWNEGNNGLYQFAINTNNGIPSYYIDLKNKVTHTLGQSSPEITINDSGISGLDGSYWIARDQDNFIMVSKTRGFTLYFSNSNEFPSCDNKSQPDLEEVDSFSYYPNPANSSILLSGVDPSISEIVIYNINSQKVKSIKPIKEESISIDVTSLQNGLYFIELKSFKVASKRYKLIKN
;
A
#
# COMPACT_ATOMS: atom_id res chain seq x y z
N MET A 1 -25.93 -26.95 37.78
CA MET A 1 -26.69 -26.75 39.04
C MET A 1 -27.18 -25.30 39.01
N MET A 2 -28.32 -25.06 38.35
CA MET A 2 -29.63 -24.73 38.95
C MET A 2 -29.68 -23.25 39.43
N ILE A 3 -30.13 -22.29 38.58
CA ILE A 3 -31.44 -21.59 38.60
C ILE A 3 -31.98 -21.22 40.00
N LEU A 4 -32.33 -19.93 40.21
CA LEU A 4 -33.25 -19.28 41.20
C LEU A 4 -32.54 -18.11 41.95
N MET A 5 -33.06 -16.89 42.20
CA MET A 5 -34.42 -16.31 42.25
C MET A 5 -34.46 -14.80 41.97
N ILE A 6 -35.68 -14.31 41.79
CA ILE A 6 -36.20 -13.03 41.34
C ILE A 6 -36.85 -12.23 42.53
N GLN A 7 -36.76 -10.89 42.48
CA GLN A 7 -37.70 -9.80 42.92
C GLN A 7 -38.07 -9.46 44.38
N ASN A 8 -38.08 -8.13 44.66
CA ASN A 8 -39.19 -7.20 45.04
C ASN A 8 -38.74 -6.18 46.12
N ALA A 9 -39.12 -4.88 46.16
CA ALA A 9 -40.40 -4.20 45.92
C ALA A 9 -40.17 -2.66 45.64
N TYR A 10 -40.79 -2.03 44.62
CA TYR A 10 -42.06 -1.24 44.60
C TYR A 10 -42.15 0.03 45.50
N ASN A 11 -42.24 1.23 44.89
CA ASN A 11 -43.46 2.08 44.71
C ASN A 11 -43.31 3.63 44.86
N MET A 12 -43.98 4.36 43.94
CA MET A 12 -44.60 5.72 43.95
C MET A 12 -44.13 6.67 42.80
N ASN A 13 -44.90 6.84 41.70
CA ASN A 13 -45.98 7.84 41.41
C ASN A 13 -45.43 9.22 40.90
N TYR A 14 -45.78 9.89 39.78
CA TYR A 14 -47.01 10.04 38.97
C TYR A 14 -46.73 10.54 37.50
N LYS A 15 -47.61 10.12 36.58
CA LYS A 15 -48.02 10.53 35.19
C LYS A 15 -47.64 11.90 34.59
N TYR A 16 -47.33 11.94 33.28
CA TYR A 16 -48.20 12.43 32.17
C TYR A 16 -47.65 12.04 30.77
N VAL A 17 -48.55 11.99 29.77
CA VAL A 17 -48.53 11.22 28.51
C VAL A 17 -48.30 12.12 27.28
N LYS A 18 -47.50 11.70 26.27
CA LYS A 18 -47.90 11.59 24.84
C LYS A 18 -46.75 11.18 23.88
N ASN A 19 -46.98 10.05 23.21
CA ASN A 19 -46.50 9.53 21.92
C ASN A 19 -45.43 10.31 21.13
N SER A 20 -44.37 9.60 20.75
CA SER A 20 -44.09 9.25 19.35
C SER A 20 -43.21 7.99 19.31
N PHE A 21 -43.60 7.03 18.45
CA PHE A 21 -42.82 5.83 18.15
C PHE A 21 -41.50 6.25 17.49
N THR A 22 -40.37 5.84 18.08
CA THR A 22 -39.07 5.85 17.40
C THR A 22 -38.46 4.47 17.60
N PHE A 23 -38.26 3.78 16.49
CA PHE A 23 -37.46 2.56 16.41
C PHE A 23 -36.07 2.85 17.00
N ILE A 24 -35.73 2.22 18.12
CA ILE A 24 -34.34 2.16 18.58
C ILE A 24 -33.67 1.08 17.74
N LEU A 25 -33.03 1.50 16.65
CA LEU A 25 -32.00 0.71 16.00
C LEU A 25 -30.82 0.70 16.98
N LEU A 26 -30.57 -0.45 17.63
CA LEU A 26 -29.31 -0.67 18.33
C LEU A 26 -28.20 -0.60 17.27
N SER A 27 -27.52 0.55 17.15
CA SER A 27 -26.19 0.59 16.57
C SER A 27 -25.26 -0.07 17.59
N LEU A 28 -24.93 -1.35 17.36
CA LEU A 28 -23.67 -1.88 17.85
C LEU A 28 -22.57 -1.06 17.17
N THR A 29 -22.06 -0.04 17.85
CA THR A 29 -20.74 0.49 17.54
C THR A 29 -19.74 -0.58 17.96
N SER A 30 -19.36 -1.43 17.01
CA SER A 30 -18.10 -2.14 17.08
C SER A 30 -16.99 -1.09 17.15
N PHE A 31 -16.47 -0.83 18.34
CA PHE A 31 -15.12 -0.30 18.49
C PHE A 31 -14.19 -1.34 17.87
N LEU A 32 -13.81 -1.12 16.61
CA LEU A 32 -12.58 -1.67 16.08
C LEU A 32 -11.48 -0.84 16.72
N PHE A 33 -10.87 -1.39 17.78
CA PHE A 33 -9.55 -0.93 18.19
C PHE A 33 -8.65 -1.10 16.96
N ALA A 34 -8.01 -0.01 16.51
CA ALA A 34 -6.79 -0.16 15.74
C ALA A 34 -5.85 -0.97 16.64
N GLN A 35 -5.53 -2.19 16.24
CA GLN A 35 -4.55 -2.98 16.98
C GLN A 35 -3.23 -2.24 16.84
N GLU A 36 -2.70 -1.73 17.96
CA GLU A 36 -1.34 -1.22 17.98
C GLU A 36 -0.40 -2.32 17.48
N ASN A 37 0.57 -1.97 16.64
CA ASN A 37 1.57 -2.90 16.09
C ASN A 37 2.57 -3.40 17.16
N TYR A 38 2.28 -3.17 18.45
CA TYR A 38 3.09 -3.61 19.58
C TYR A 38 2.73 -5.03 19.99
N VAL A 39 3.77 -5.84 20.14
CA VAL A 39 3.73 -7.22 20.64
C VAL A 39 4.04 -7.26 22.14
N TYR A 40 4.78 -6.26 22.63
CA TYR A 40 5.10 -6.03 24.03
C TYR A 40 5.52 -4.56 24.24
N GLN A 41 5.13 -3.96 25.37
CA GLN A 41 5.61 -2.64 25.78
C GLN A 41 5.71 -2.55 27.32
N TYR A 42 6.82 -2.02 27.84
CA TYR A 42 7.01 -1.87 29.28
C TYR A 42 8.00 -0.75 29.65
N ASP A 43 7.50 0.26 30.37
CA ASP A 43 8.18 1.50 30.78
C ASP A 43 8.50 1.58 32.29
N PHE A 44 8.11 0.57 33.07
CA PHE A 44 8.27 0.48 34.54
C PHE A 44 7.65 1.63 35.39
N ASP A 45 7.12 2.72 34.81
CA ASP A 45 6.70 3.95 35.48
C ASP A 45 5.55 3.76 36.49
N HIS A 46 4.72 2.75 36.25
CA HIS A 46 3.60 2.40 37.12
C HIS A 46 4.03 1.62 38.39
N LEU A 47 5.29 1.19 38.47
CA LEU A 47 5.82 0.41 39.59
C LEU A 47 6.24 1.30 40.78
N SER A 48 6.40 0.71 41.96
CA SER A 48 6.95 1.41 43.12
C SER A 48 8.47 1.31 43.16
N SER A 49 9.18 2.38 43.51
CA SER A 49 10.65 2.32 43.65
C SER A 49 11.07 1.42 44.83
N GLY A 50 12.19 0.71 44.67
CA GLY A 50 12.79 -0.14 45.70
C GLY A 50 13.36 -1.45 45.16
N GLN A 51 13.88 -2.28 46.06
CA GLN A 51 14.35 -3.63 45.72
C GLN A 51 13.16 -4.57 45.46
N TYR A 52 13.22 -5.32 44.37
CA TYR A 52 12.21 -6.30 44.02
C TYR A 52 12.73 -7.72 44.26
N ASN A 53 12.00 -8.50 45.05
CA ASN A 53 12.22 -9.94 45.16
C ASN A 53 11.62 -10.68 43.94
N ARG A 54 11.86 -11.99 43.86
CA ARG A 54 11.41 -12.80 42.71
C ARG A 54 9.90 -12.74 42.49
N ASP A 55 9.10 -12.81 43.55
CA ASP A 55 7.64 -12.84 43.41
C ASP A 55 7.10 -11.48 42.91
N GLN A 56 7.70 -10.37 43.34
CA GLN A 56 7.37 -9.03 42.85
C GLN A 56 7.73 -8.86 41.36
N ILE A 57 8.89 -9.33 40.90
CA ILE A 57 9.25 -9.28 39.47
C ILE A 57 8.34 -10.17 38.63
N LYS A 58 8.01 -11.36 39.14
CA LYS A 58 7.08 -12.26 38.44
C LYS A 58 5.71 -11.62 38.24
N GLU A 59 5.22 -10.89 39.23
CA GLU A 59 3.98 -10.13 39.11
C GLU A 59 4.14 -8.95 38.15
N ALA A 60 5.21 -8.15 38.29
CA ALA A 60 5.44 -6.97 37.46
C ALA A 60 5.57 -7.28 35.97
N LEU A 61 6.38 -8.29 35.62
CA LEU A 61 6.70 -8.66 34.23
C LEU A 61 5.91 -9.86 33.70
N ASN A 62 4.95 -10.39 34.48
CA ASN A 62 4.21 -11.60 34.15
C ASN A 62 5.12 -12.81 33.79
N VAL A 63 6.21 -12.99 34.54
CA VAL A 63 7.21 -14.04 34.28
C VAL A 63 7.11 -15.23 35.23
N SER A 64 7.65 -16.37 34.81
CA SER A 64 7.64 -17.60 35.62
C SER A 64 8.78 -17.66 36.65
N PHE A 65 9.88 -16.94 36.40
CA PHE A 65 11.04 -16.89 37.28
C PHE A 65 11.84 -15.61 37.06
N CYS A 66 12.67 -15.21 38.02
CA CYS A 66 13.71 -14.22 37.83
C CYS A 66 14.92 -14.59 38.69
N LYS A 67 16.10 -14.73 38.08
CA LYS A 67 17.38 -14.85 38.80
C LYS A 67 17.93 -13.45 39.04
N GLY A 68 18.54 -13.23 40.19
CA GLY A 68 19.04 -11.93 40.63
C GLY A 68 18.13 -11.23 41.64
N ALA A 69 16.82 -11.39 41.52
CA ALA A 69 15.85 -10.67 42.35
C ALA A 69 15.93 -11.07 43.84
N ASP A 70 15.92 -12.38 44.14
CA ASP A 70 16.03 -12.87 45.53
C ASP A 70 17.42 -12.62 46.13
N GLU A 71 18.45 -12.49 45.29
CA GLU A 71 19.81 -12.14 45.68
C GLU A 71 20.01 -10.61 45.83
N GLY A 72 18.95 -9.81 45.63
CA GLY A 72 18.97 -8.37 45.82
C GLY A 72 19.68 -7.59 44.72
N ARG A 73 19.65 -8.10 43.48
CA ARG A 73 20.26 -7.44 42.30
C ARG A 73 19.27 -6.68 41.42
N VAL A 74 17.97 -6.76 41.71
CA VAL A 74 16.93 -6.13 40.87
C VAL A 74 16.19 -5.07 41.67
N HIS A 75 16.17 -3.85 41.15
CA HIS A 75 15.49 -2.70 41.74
C HIS A 75 14.68 -1.98 40.66
N ILE A 76 13.65 -1.27 41.09
CA ILE A 76 13.05 -0.18 40.34
C ILE A 76 13.54 1.11 40.99
N SER A 77 14.20 1.97 40.23
CA SER A 77 14.84 3.17 40.75
C SER A 77 14.28 4.39 40.04
N ASP A 78 14.07 5.49 40.78
CA ASP A 78 13.75 6.79 40.17
C ASP A 78 15.02 7.31 39.48
N PHE A 79 14.92 7.64 38.21
CA PHE A 79 15.99 8.24 37.42
C PHE A 79 15.55 9.64 37.00
N GLU A 80 16.34 10.65 37.35
CA GLU A 80 15.92 12.07 37.28
C GLU A 80 15.39 12.50 35.90
N THR A 81 15.94 11.92 34.84
CA THR A 81 15.59 12.24 33.45
C THR A 81 14.57 11.30 32.82
N ARG A 82 14.28 10.15 33.43
CA ARG A 82 13.62 9.01 32.75
C ARG A 82 12.64 8.25 33.65
N GLY A 83 11.98 8.94 34.57
CA GLY A 83 10.94 8.33 35.41
C GLY A 83 11.47 7.16 36.25
N LYS A 84 10.86 5.98 36.16
CA LYS A 84 11.29 4.77 36.86
C LYS A 84 11.94 3.79 35.90
N VAL A 85 13.11 3.32 36.28
CA VAL A 85 13.91 2.43 35.44
C VAL A 85 14.16 1.11 36.14
N LEU A 86 14.41 0.06 35.37
CA LEU A 86 14.94 -1.21 35.85
C LEU A 86 16.43 -1.07 36.16
N ASP A 87 16.77 -1.08 37.45
CA ASP A 87 18.14 -1.02 37.97
C ASP A 87 18.65 -2.44 38.28
N VAL A 88 19.71 -2.83 37.56
CA VAL A 88 20.33 -4.15 37.67
C VAL A 88 21.75 -4.05 38.21
N LYS A 89 22.01 -4.75 39.32
CA LYS A 89 23.32 -4.78 39.99
C LYS A 89 24.19 -5.95 39.53
N TYR A 90 25.47 -5.65 39.33
CA TYR A 90 26.54 -6.59 39.01
C TYR A 90 27.57 -6.58 40.14
N PRO A 91 27.55 -7.59 41.04
CA PRO A 91 28.45 -7.63 42.17
C PRO A 91 29.92 -7.81 41.76
N LYS A 92 30.82 -7.18 42.51
CA LYS A 92 32.27 -7.29 42.36
C LYS A 92 32.72 -8.75 42.24
N GLY A 93 33.58 -9.03 41.26
CA GLY A 93 34.17 -10.35 41.09
C GLY A 93 33.22 -11.41 40.54
N GLN A 94 31.94 -11.10 40.32
CA GLN A 94 30.94 -12.07 39.90
C GLN A 94 30.70 -12.03 38.39
N VAL A 95 30.55 -13.22 37.82
CA VAL A 95 30.25 -13.46 36.40
C VAL A 95 29.17 -14.52 36.29
N LYS A 96 28.61 -14.69 35.09
CA LYS A 96 27.54 -15.64 34.75
C LYS A 96 26.21 -15.31 35.44
N THR A 97 25.14 -15.87 34.90
CA THR A 97 23.75 -15.63 35.33
C THR A 97 23.47 -15.95 36.80
N GLY A 98 24.22 -16.88 37.41
CA GLY A 98 24.04 -17.27 38.81
C GLY A 98 24.39 -16.15 39.80
N GLU A 99 25.48 -15.44 39.55
CA GLU A 99 26.09 -14.53 40.54
C GLU A 99 26.17 -13.06 40.06
N SER A 100 25.96 -12.80 38.76
CA SER A 100 26.00 -11.46 38.17
C SER A 100 24.69 -11.08 37.48
N GLY A 101 24.24 -9.84 37.69
CA GLY A 101 23.08 -9.23 37.02
C GLY A 101 21.75 -9.94 37.25
N MET A 102 20.90 -9.97 36.22
CA MET A 102 19.58 -10.60 36.25
C MET A 102 19.30 -11.44 35.00
N HIS A 103 18.34 -12.36 35.15
CA HIS A 103 17.90 -13.20 34.05
C HIS A 103 16.45 -13.63 34.26
N THR A 104 15.62 -13.37 33.24
CA THR A 104 14.25 -13.85 33.11
C THR A 104 13.85 -14.01 31.63
N LYS A 105 12.65 -14.53 31.38
CA LYS A 105 12.06 -14.70 30.04
C LYS A 105 10.66 -14.11 30.08
N VAL A 106 10.48 -13.03 29.33
CA VAL A 106 9.24 -12.26 29.29
C VAL A 106 8.42 -12.74 28.09
N PRO A 107 7.24 -13.37 28.30
CA PRO A 107 6.36 -13.72 27.20
C PRO A 107 5.78 -12.46 26.55
N PHE A 108 5.46 -12.55 25.27
CA PHE A 108 4.71 -11.48 24.61
C PHE A 108 3.29 -11.36 25.16
N ASP A 109 2.74 -10.15 25.09
CA ASP A 109 1.39 -9.86 25.59
C ASP A 109 0.29 -10.31 24.61
N VAL A 110 0.68 -10.55 23.37
CA VAL A 110 -0.19 -10.96 22.27
C VAL A 110 0.25 -12.33 21.75
N GLU A 111 -0.72 -13.25 21.61
CA GLU A 111 -0.48 -14.54 20.96
C GLU A 111 -0.30 -14.35 19.44
N GLY A 112 0.71 -15.02 18.89
CA GLY A 112 0.99 -14.99 17.46
C GLY A 112 2.19 -15.83 17.06
N GLU A 113 2.30 -16.12 15.78
CA GLU A 113 3.49 -16.71 15.15
C GLU A 113 4.29 -15.56 14.51
N TYR A 114 5.37 -15.15 15.16
CA TYR A 114 6.16 -14.00 14.75
C TYR A 114 7.47 -14.44 14.08
N ASP A 115 7.54 -14.34 12.77
CA ASP A 115 8.74 -14.61 11.98
C ASP A 115 9.65 -13.38 11.86
N GLU A 116 9.13 -12.18 12.07
CA GLU A 116 9.90 -10.95 12.01
C GLU A 116 9.44 -9.95 13.07
N LEU A 117 10.39 -9.39 13.84
CA LEU A 117 10.10 -8.44 14.89
C LEU A 117 11.24 -7.44 15.06
N TYR A 118 10.84 -6.23 15.43
CA TYR A 118 11.69 -5.22 16.06
C TYR A 118 11.64 -5.40 17.58
N ILE A 119 12.77 -5.20 18.24
CA ILE A 119 12.84 -4.96 19.68
C ILE A 119 13.68 -3.71 19.92
N SER A 120 13.25 -2.86 20.83
CA SER A 120 14.07 -1.76 21.34
C SER A 120 14.01 -1.66 22.86
N TYR A 121 15.03 -1.01 23.42
CA TYR A 121 15.09 -0.58 24.81
C TYR A 121 16.19 0.46 25.00
N TRP A 122 16.07 1.22 26.07
CA TRP A 122 17.08 2.18 26.49
C TRP A 122 17.99 1.57 27.55
N ILE A 123 19.29 1.90 27.48
CA ILE A 123 20.28 1.45 28.45
C ILE A 123 21.24 2.57 28.87
N TYR A 124 21.42 2.72 30.17
CA TYR A 124 22.37 3.66 30.76
C TYR A 124 23.47 2.92 31.51
N PHE A 125 24.71 3.23 31.13
CA PHE A 125 25.91 2.81 31.87
C PHE A 125 26.49 4.01 32.61
N PRO A 126 26.61 3.98 33.96
CA PRO A 126 27.27 5.03 34.71
C PRO A 126 28.68 5.37 34.21
N GLU A 127 29.12 6.62 34.41
CA GLU A 127 30.43 7.10 33.95
C GLU A 127 31.59 6.22 34.44
N ASP A 128 31.44 5.65 35.63
CA ASP A 128 32.40 4.79 36.28
C ASP A 128 32.18 3.28 36.03
N PHE A 129 31.26 2.92 35.13
CA PHE A 129 31.02 1.54 34.71
C PHE A 129 32.24 0.95 34.00
N GLU A 130 32.57 -0.30 34.34
CA GLU A 130 33.69 -1.03 33.77
C GLU A 130 33.16 -2.10 32.81
N PHE A 131 33.30 -1.91 31.50
CA PHE A 131 32.84 -2.91 30.53
C PHE A 131 33.58 -4.26 30.62
N ARG A 132 34.84 -4.24 31.09
CA ARG A 132 35.71 -5.43 31.21
C ARG A 132 35.79 -6.17 29.87
N ALA A 133 35.98 -7.49 29.85
CA ALA A 133 35.97 -8.27 28.60
C ALA A 133 34.57 -8.43 27.96
N GLY A 134 33.50 -8.11 28.70
CA GLY A 134 32.14 -8.06 28.16
C GLY A 134 31.05 -8.66 29.04
N GLY A 135 29.83 -8.57 28.56
CA GLY A 135 28.65 -9.09 29.24
C GLY A 135 27.44 -9.13 28.32
N LYS A 136 26.34 -9.70 28.81
CA LYS A 136 25.15 -10.01 28.02
C LYS A 136 24.12 -8.91 28.17
N LEU A 137 23.33 -8.71 27.13
CA LEU A 137 22.21 -7.78 27.08
C LEU A 137 20.94 -8.47 26.56
N PRO A 138 19.77 -7.86 26.79
CA PRO A 138 18.49 -8.40 26.33
C PRO A 138 18.41 -8.58 24.82
N GLY A 139 17.44 -9.37 24.38
CA GLY A 139 17.11 -9.56 22.98
C GLY A 139 15.96 -10.55 22.77
N LEU A 140 15.58 -10.77 21.53
CA LEU A 140 14.48 -11.67 21.17
C LEU A 140 14.91 -13.14 21.28
N ALA A 141 13.94 -14.02 21.51
CA ALA A 141 14.20 -15.45 21.58
C ALA A 141 12.97 -16.27 21.19
N TYR A 142 13.23 -17.54 20.89
CA TYR A 142 12.22 -18.60 20.85
C TYR A 142 12.53 -19.60 21.95
N GLN A 143 11.51 -19.99 22.71
CA GLN A 143 11.64 -21.04 23.71
C GLN A 143 10.38 -21.91 23.77
N THR A 144 10.59 -23.22 23.70
CA THR A 144 9.63 -24.26 24.09
C THR A 144 10.27 -25.24 25.07
N SER A 145 9.57 -26.32 25.42
CA SER A 145 10.14 -27.42 26.19
C SER A 145 11.20 -28.22 25.43
N GLU A 146 11.18 -28.16 24.10
CA GLU A 146 12.02 -29.00 23.23
C GLU A 146 13.11 -28.20 22.51
N ARG A 147 12.87 -26.91 22.26
CA ARG A 147 13.70 -26.06 21.40
C ARG A 147 13.97 -24.70 22.03
N ASN A 148 15.13 -24.14 21.71
CA ASN A 148 15.53 -22.83 22.21
C ASN A 148 16.45 -22.11 21.23
N MET A 149 16.23 -20.83 21.02
CA MET A 149 17.09 -19.93 20.24
C MET A 149 17.11 -18.56 20.94
N SER A 150 18.26 -17.88 20.96
CA SER A 150 18.37 -16.52 21.51
C SER A 150 19.15 -15.59 20.61
N LEU A 151 18.56 -14.43 20.32
CA LEU A 151 19.10 -13.35 19.51
C LEU A 151 19.42 -12.15 20.43
N ARG A 152 20.40 -12.34 21.31
CA ARG A 152 20.77 -11.35 22.34
C ARG A 152 21.85 -10.42 21.84
N LEU A 153 22.13 -9.39 22.63
CA LEU A 153 23.30 -8.55 22.48
C LEU A 153 24.38 -8.88 23.51
N MET A 154 25.59 -8.44 23.22
CA MET A 154 26.68 -8.33 24.18
C MET A 154 27.34 -6.97 24.10
N TRP A 155 27.79 -6.46 25.25
CA TRP A 155 28.85 -5.47 25.28
C TRP A 155 30.21 -6.18 25.36
N ARG A 156 31.23 -5.56 24.79
CA ARG A 156 32.63 -5.97 24.89
C ARG A 156 33.47 -4.88 25.55
N TYR A 157 34.78 -5.07 25.57
CA TYR A 157 35.69 -4.04 26.07
C TYR A 157 35.45 -2.71 25.33
N ASP A 158 35.70 -1.59 26.03
CA ASP A 158 35.38 -0.23 25.55
C ASP A 158 33.90 0.01 25.17
N GLY A 159 32.99 -0.90 25.53
CA GLY A 159 31.57 -0.76 25.25
C GLY A 159 31.17 -1.15 23.83
N LEU A 160 32.06 -1.80 23.06
CA LEU A 160 31.76 -2.29 21.71
C LEU A 160 30.53 -3.21 21.71
N VAL A 161 29.73 -3.13 20.64
CA VAL A 161 28.45 -3.85 20.52
C VAL A 161 28.56 -5.00 19.53
N GLU A 162 27.96 -6.14 19.88
CA GLU A 162 27.82 -7.31 19.01
C GLU A 162 26.52 -8.06 19.29
N PHE A 163 25.96 -8.70 18.27
CA PHE A 163 24.99 -9.77 18.48
C PHE A 163 25.69 -10.99 19.11
N TYR A 164 24.96 -11.65 20.00
CA TYR A 164 25.32 -12.91 20.60
C TYR A 164 24.20 -13.92 20.40
N VAL A 165 24.37 -14.73 19.36
CA VAL A 165 23.33 -15.61 18.84
C VAL A 165 23.57 -17.05 19.28
N HIS A 166 22.52 -17.66 19.83
CA HIS A 166 22.46 -19.10 20.02
C HIS A 166 21.32 -19.65 19.18
N TYR A 167 21.69 -20.49 18.23
CA TYR A 167 20.76 -21.17 17.33
C TYR A 167 20.17 -22.42 17.99
N ASN A 168 18.99 -22.84 17.55
CA ASN A 168 18.38 -24.07 18.05
C ASN A 168 19.21 -25.29 17.65
N THR A 169 19.55 -25.37 16.36
CA THR A 169 20.56 -26.29 15.84
C THR A 169 21.76 -25.47 15.38
N GLU A 170 22.95 -25.80 15.89
CA GLU A 170 24.19 -25.11 15.50
C GLU A 170 24.45 -25.34 14.00
N PRO A 171 24.60 -24.26 13.20
CA PRO A 171 24.89 -24.39 11.77
C PRO A 171 26.21 -25.13 11.54
N THR A 172 26.22 -26.03 10.56
CA THR A 172 27.38 -26.91 10.29
C THR A 172 28.28 -26.42 9.16
N TRP A 173 27.97 -25.28 8.54
CA TRP A 173 28.73 -24.75 7.41
C TRP A 173 29.91 -23.89 7.88
N ASP A 174 30.93 -23.79 7.04
CA ASP A 174 32.19 -23.11 7.34
C ASP A 174 32.00 -21.59 7.19
N GLY A 175 32.12 -20.84 8.30
CA GLY A 175 31.89 -19.38 8.33
C GLY A 175 30.71 -18.92 9.18
N TRP A 176 30.06 -19.81 9.92
CA TRP A 176 29.08 -19.42 10.94
C TRP A 176 29.75 -18.79 12.17
N HIS A 177 29.11 -17.75 12.73
CA HIS A 177 29.57 -17.07 13.96
C HIS A 177 28.44 -16.87 14.96
N ALA A 178 28.71 -17.18 16.24
CA ALA A 178 27.82 -16.85 17.35
C ALA A 178 27.95 -15.39 17.80
N SER A 179 29.05 -14.73 17.44
CA SER A 179 29.41 -13.36 17.80
C SER A 179 29.48 -12.56 16.51
N ILE A 180 28.66 -11.53 16.36
CA ILE A 180 28.57 -10.76 15.13
C ILE A 180 28.66 -9.28 15.49
N ASN A 181 29.75 -8.62 15.11
CA ASN A 181 30.02 -7.22 15.45
C ASN A 181 28.97 -6.32 14.80
N TRP A 182 28.53 -5.29 15.54
CA TRP A 182 27.74 -4.21 14.94
C TRP A 182 28.64 -3.27 14.14
N SER A 183 28.99 -3.73 12.93
CA SER A 183 29.78 -3.05 11.92
C SER A 183 29.12 -3.25 10.56
N LEU A 184 29.12 -2.21 9.72
CA LEU A 184 28.67 -2.28 8.33
C LEU A 184 29.78 -2.76 7.39
N THR A 185 31.04 -2.65 7.83
CA THR A 185 32.22 -2.98 7.02
C THR A 185 32.59 -4.45 7.14
N ASP A 186 32.69 -4.97 8.37
CA ASP A 186 33.00 -6.39 8.61
C ASP A 186 32.35 -6.89 9.91
N PRO A 187 31.14 -7.46 9.83
CA PRO A 187 30.43 -7.97 11.00
C PRO A 187 30.99 -9.31 11.53
N TYR A 188 31.84 -10.03 10.79
CA TYR A 188 32.26 -11.40 11.12
C TYR A 188 33.72 -11.53 11.60
N GLU A 189 34.54 -10.49 11.46
CA GLU A 189 35.92 -10.54 11.96
C GLU A 189 35.98 -10.65 13.50
N GLU A 190 36.50 -11.77 14.01
CA GLU A 190 36.52 -12.09 15.44
C GLU A 190 37.30 -11.06 16.31
N PRO A 191 36.77 -10.63 17.46
CA PRO A 191 37.30 -9.55 18.30
C PRO A 191 38.55 -9.89 19.12
N ASN A 192 39.27 -10.97 18.79
CA ASN A 192 40.64 -11.16 19.30
C ASN A 192 41.66 -10.27 18.55
N GLY A 193 41.22 -9.55 17.51
CA GLY A 193 41.92 -8.46 16.83
C GLY A 193 41.48 -7.06 17.31
N GLU A 194 42.04 -6.02 16.68
CA GLU A 194 41.61 -4.63 16.85
C GLU A 194 40.15 -4.48 16.37
N PRO A 195 39.33 -3.63 17.02
CA PRO A 195 37.93 -3.48 16.64
C PRO A 195 37.81 -2.87 15.24
N GLN A 196 36.70 -3.16 14.54
CA GLN A 196 36.47 -2.50 13.25
C GLN A 196 36.35 -0.98 13.45
N PRO A 197 36.87 -0.15 12.53
CA PRO A 197 36.82 1.30 12.66
C PRO A 197 35.42 1.87 12.81
N ASP A 198 34.41 1.17 12.25
CA ASP A 198 32.99 1.53 12.28
C ASP A 198 32.18 0.73 13.30
N GLN A 199 32.81 -0.15 14.09
CA GLN A 199 32.09 -0.89 15.12
C GLN A 199 31.57 0.08 16.19
N VAL A 200 30.26 0.08 16.40
CA VAL A 200 29.63 1.00 17.34
C VAL A 200 29.89 0.59 18.79
N LYS A 201 29.82 1.57 19.69
CA LYS A 201 30.05 1.37 21.13
C LYS A 201 29.08 2.19 21.97
N PHE A 202 28.71 1.63 23.11
CA PHE A 202 27.95 2.33 24.14
C PHE A 202 28.75 3.50 24.72
N LYS A 203 28.06 4.61 24.93
CA LYS A 203 28.58 5.77 25.67
C LYS A 203 28.16 5.66 27.12
N LYS A 204 29.10 5.91 28.03
CA LYS A 204 28.83 5.97 29.47
C LYS A 204 28.35 7.37 29.85
N GLY A 205 27.69 7.49 30.99
CA GLY A 205 27.19 8.76 31.51
C GLY A 205 26.00 9.33 30.73
N GLN A 206 25.42 8.55 29.81
CA GLN A 206 24.26 8.93 29.01
C GLN A 206 23.44 7.68 28.65
N TRP A 207 22.18 7.90 28.29
CA TRP A 207 21.32 6.88 27.72
C TRP A 207 21.81 6.47 26.33
N ASN A 208 21.58 5.20 26.00
CA ASN A 208 21.83 4.65 24.67
C ASN A 208 20.57 3.91 24.23
N HIS A 209 20.06 4.22 23.04
CA HIS A 209 18.96 3.49 22.45
C HIS A 209 19.50 2.28 21.70
N VAL A 210 18.98 1.10 22.02
CA VAL A 210 19.27 -0.13 21.29
C VAL A 210 18.03 -0.53 20.54
N GLU A 211 18.13 -0.69 19.22
CA GLU A 211 17.07 -1.28 18.40
C GLU A 211 17.64 -2.43 17.56
N MET A 212 16.90 -3.53 17.48
CA MET A 212 17.24 -4.71 16.69
C MET A 212 16.04 -5.16 15.86
N TYR A 213 16.30 -5.53 14.61
CA TYR A 213 15.31 -6.20 13.76
C TYR A 213 15.81 -7.57 13.36
N ASN A 214 14.98 -8.59 13.59
CA ASN A 214 15.29 -9.96 13.25
C ASN A 214 14.14 -10.53 12.43
N LYS A 215 14.43 -10.94 11.19
CA LYS A 215 13.55 -11.77 10.35
C LYS A 215 14.15 -13.16 10.23
N LEU A 216 13.41 -14.18 10.67
CA LEU A 216 13.81 -15.57 10.58
C LEU A 216 13.84 -16.01 9.11
N ASN A 217 14.86 -16.76 8.70
CA ASN A 217 14.97 -17.28 7.34
C ASN A 217 13.97 -18.41 7.08
N THR A 218 13.50 -18.56 5.85
CA THR A 218 12.81 -19.77 5.41
C THR A 218 13.77 -20.96 5.56
N PRO A 219 13.38 -22.08 6.21
CA PRO A 219 14.26 -23.22 6.38
C PRO A 219 14.93 -23.68 5.08
N GLY A 220 16.26 -23.68 5.06
CA GLY A 220 17.08 -24.03 3.89
C GLY A 220 17.28 -22.90 2.86
N GLN A 221 16.85 -21.68 3.14
CA GLN A 221 17.12 -20.47 2.36
C GLN A 221 17.91 -19.44 3.18
N ASN A 222 18.60 -18.54 2.48
CA ASN A 222 19.37 -17.43 3.03
C ASN A 222 18.61 -16.11 2.84
N ASP A 223 17.41 -16.01 3.39
CA ASP A 223 16.47 -14.88 3.23
C ASP A 223 16.07 -14.23 4.57
N GLY A 224 16.76 -14.60 5.65
CA GLY A 224 16.64 -13.98 6.96
C GLY A 224 17.39 -12.65 7.03
N ILE A 225 16.95 -11.79 7.94
CA ILE A 225 17.50 -10.43 8.13
C ILE A 225 17.92 -10.24 9.58
N MET A 226 19.10 -9.63 9.77
CA MET A 226 19.62 -9.18 11.05
C MET A 226 20.05 -7.73 10.90
N ARG A 227 19.38 -6.82 11.60
CA ARG A 227 19.74 -5.40 11.64
C ARG A 227 19.81 -4.90 13.07
N GLY A 228 20.68 -3.93 13.28
CA GLY A 228 20.86 -3.26 14.56
C GLY A 228 21.08 -1.78 14.38
N TRP A 229 20.51 -0.98 15.26
CA TRP A 229 20.71 0.46 15.35
C TRP A 229 21.11 0.82 16.78
N LEU A 230 22.11 1.70 16.90
CA LEU A 230 22.50 2.28 18.18
C LEU A 230 22.27 3.79 18.10
N ASN A 231 21.39 4.32 18.93
CA ASN A 231 20.98 5.75 18.90
C ASN A 231 20.51 6.16 17.48
N GLY A 232 19.58 5.38 16.91
CA GLY A 232 18.95 5.66 15.62
C GLY A 232 19.80 5.38 14.39
N GLU A 233 21.13 5.32 14.55
CA GLU A 233 22.09 5.07 13.48
C GLU A 233 22.20 3.59 13.17
N LEU A 234 22.08 3.22 11.88
CA LEU A 234 22.21 1.84 11.41
C LEU A 234 23.65 1.36 11.63
N ALA A 235 23.81 0.31 12.43
CA ALA A 235 25.11 -0.22 12.83
C ALA A 235 25.46 -1.55 12.15
N ILE A 236 24.45 -2.30 11.69
CA ILE A 236 24.62 -3.58 10.98
C ILE A 236 23.40 -3.87 10.12
N ASP A 237 23.63 -4.42 8.92
CA ASP A 237 22.57 -4.86 7.99
C ASP A 237 22.99 -6.14 7.24
N ILE A 238 22.57 -7.28 7.76
CA ILE A 238 22.71 -8.59 7.10
C ILE A 238 21.35 -8.97 6.53
N THR A 239 21.24 -9.15 5.22
CA THR A 239 19.98 -9.43 4.52
C THR A 239 19.87 -10.84 3.94
N ASP A 240 20.92 -11.65 4.09
CA ASP A 240 21.06 -12.99 3.55
C ASP A 240 21.40 -14.02 4.64
N ASN A 241 20.90 -13.81 5.86
CA ASN A 241 21.13 -14.73 6.95
C ASN A 241 20.36 -16.04 6.72
N GLY A 242 21.06 -17.17 6.72
CA GLY A 242 20.48 -18.51 6.59
C GLY A 242 20.48 -19.34 7.88
N ASP A 243 20.91 -18.76 9.01
CA ASP A 243 21.29 -19.53 10.19
C ASP A 243 20.18 -19.72 11.22
N TYR A 244 19.18 -18.83 11.25
CA TYR A 244 18.17 -18.84 12.30
C TYR A 244 17.37 -20.15 12.34
N ARG A 245 16.99 -20.69 11.19
CA ARG A 245 16.23 -21.94 11.03
C ARG A 245 16.90 -22.89 10.06
N GLN A 246 17.17 -24.10 10.54
CA GLN A 246 17.60 -25.23 9.74
C GLN A 246 16.40 -25.97 9.12
N VAL A 247 16.62 -26.81 8.11
CA VAL A 247 15.57 -27.63 7.50
C VAL A 247 14.87 -28.51 8.56
N GLY A 248 13.54 -28.43 8.68
CA GLY A 248 12.76 -29.10 9.72
C GLY A 248 12.51 -28.28 11.00
N GLU A 249 12.82 -26.98 10.96
CA GLU A 249 12.58 -26.02 12.04
C GLU A 249 11.51 -24.97 11.67
N GLU A 250 10.54 -25.33 10.82
CA GLU A 250 9.46 -24.43 10.35
C GLU A 250 8.58 -23.88 11.49
N ASP A 251 8.48 -24.60 12.62
CA ASP A 251 7.70 -24.25 13.81
C ASP A 251 8.41 -23.30 14.79
N ILE A 252 9.61 -22.84 14.45
CA ILE A 252 10.32 -21.82 15.23
C ILE A 252 9.78 -20.44 14.84
N HIS A 253 9.15 -19.77 15.81
CA HIS A 253 8.67 -18.39 15.74
C HIS A 253 9.14 -17.64 17.00
N LEU A 254 9.48 -16.36 16.90
CA LEU A 254 9.85 -15.55 18.06
C LEU A 254 8.67 -15.47 19.03
N ASN A 255 8.92 -15.66 20.33
CA ASN A 255 7.82 -15.75 21.31
C ASN A 255 8.11 -15.13 22.69
N ILE A 256 9.34 -14.68 22.94
CA ILE A 256 9.73 -14.06 24.21
C ILE A 256 10.78 -12.97 24.00
N ILE A 257 10.84 -12.05 24.97
CA ILE A 257 12.05 -11.27 25.25
C ILE A 257 12.88 -12.06 26.25
N TYR A 258 14.14 -12.28 25.92
CA TYR A 258 15.11 -12.85 26.84
C TYR A 258 15.85 -11.73 27.59
N LEU A 259 15.21 -11.20 28.63
CA LEU A 259 15.77 -10.18 29.53
C LEU A 259 16.89 -10.81 30.38
N SER A 260 18.12 -10.73 29.86
CA SER A 260 19.29 -11.42 30.41
C SER A 260 20.50 -10.51 30.34
N THR A 261 20.96 -10.05 31.49
CA THR A 261 22.13 -9.18 31.57
C THR A 261 23.03 -9.55 32.74
N PHE A 262 24.31 -9.74 32.45
CA PHE A 262 25.32 -10.21 33.40
C PHE A 262 26.73 -10.09 32.80
N PHE A 263 27.75 -9.93 33.66
CA PHE A 263 29.15 -10.03 33.21
C PHE A 263 29.46 -11.45 32.74
N GLY A 264 30.00 -11.54 31.52
CA GLY A 264 30.14 -12.79 30.77
C GLY A 264 31.36 -13.62 31.17
N GLY A 265 31.67 -14.61 30.33
CA GLY A 265 32.89 -15.41 30.47
C GLY A 265 33.00 -16.20 31.77
N SER A 266 34.22 -16.61 32.09
CA SER A 266 34.49 -17.41 33.29
C SER A 266 35.79 -17.08 34.00
N ASP A 267 36.56 -16.12 33.50
CA ASP A 267 37.86 -15.73 34.05
C ASP A 267 37.86 -14.28 34.58
N GLU A 268 38.98 -13.88 35.19
CA GLU A 268 39.15 -12.58 35.85
C GLU A 268 39.08 -11.38 34.89
N THR A 269 39.24 -11.59 33.58
CA THR A 269 39.16 -10.50 32.58
C THR A 269 37.73 -9.98 32.44
N PHE A 270 36.74 -10.83 32.72
CA PHE A 270 35.31 -10.47 32.71
C PHE A 270 34.82 -9.93 34.05
N GLN A 271 35.53 -10.19 35.15
CA GLN A 271 35.06 -9.83 36.48
C GLN A 271 35.10 -8.31 36.72
N PRO A 272 34.00 -7.66 37.16
CA PRO A 272 34.03 -6.26 37.54
C PRO A 272 34.85 -6.07 38.82
N THR A 273 35.60 -4.97 38.93
CA THR A 273 36.53 -4.77 40.07
C THR A 273 35.86 -4.15 41.31
N LYS A 274 34.62 -3.70 41.14
CA LYS A 274 33.71 -3.12 42.14
C LYS A 274 32.27 -3.53 41.82
N ASP A 275 31.35 -3.26 42.73
CA ASP A 275 29.93 -3.39 42.44
C ASP A 275 29.56 -2.34 41.39
N LEU A 276 28.80 -2.75 40.40
CA LEU A 276 28.34 -1.91 39.29
C LEU A 276 26.83 -2.04 39.14
N GLU A 277 26.24 -1.10 38.44
CA GLU A 277 24.83 -1.13 38.07
C GLU A 277 24.66 -0.57 36.65
N ALA A 278 23.61 -1.02 35.98
CA ALA A 278 23.16 -0.46 34.71
C ALA A 278 21.64 -0.36 34.75
N TYR A 279 21.11 0.64 34.05
CA TYR A 279 19.71 0.98 34.08
C TYR A 279 19.09 0.71 32.71
N PHE A 280 17.88 0.16 32.70
CA PHE A 280 17.16 -0.20 31.50
C PHE A 280 15.76 0.38 31.54
N ASP A 281 15.25 0.77 30.38
CA ASP A 281 13.91 1.33 30.27
C ASP A 281 13.27 1.10 28.90
N ASP A 282 11.96 1.35 28.80
CA ASP A 282 11.18 1.41 27.57
C ASP A 282 11.37 0.19 26.65
N PHE A 283 11.15 -1.02 27.17
CA PHE A 283 11.20 -2.22 26.35
C PHE A 283 10.00 -2.27 25.41
N ILE A 284 10.25 -2.24 24.10
CA ILE A 284 9.21 -2.29 23.07
C ILE A 284 9.52 -3.44 22.10
N VAL A 285 8.50 -4.21 21.73
CA VAL A 285 8.56 -5.18 20.62
C VAL A 285 7.46 -4.85 19.63
N SER A 286 7.79 -4.76 18.35
CA SER A 286 6.84 -4.34 17.31
C SER A 286 7.04 -5.08 15.99
N THR A 287 5.98 -5.17 15.20
CA THR A 287 6.04 -5.61 13.79
C THR A 287 6.49 -4.49 12.84
N THR A 288 6.61 -3.25 13.33
CA THR A 288 7.10 -2.08 12.58
C THR A 288 8.30 -1.45 13.28
N ARG A 289 9.15 -0.73 12.53
CA ARG A 289 10.35 -0.07 13.09
C ARG A 289 9.97 0.91 14.20
N ILE A 290 10.75 0.94 15.28
CA ILE A 290 10.47 1.70 16.50
C ILE A 290 11.08 3.11 16.43
N GLY A 291 12.39 3.23 16.14
CA GLY A 291 13.10 4.52 16.16
C GLY A 291 13.55 4.94 17.57
N ASP A 292 14.36 5.99 17.67
CA ASP A 292 15.12 6.40 18.86
C ASP A 292 14.70 7.77 19.44
N ASP A 293 13.46 8.21 19.22
CA ASP A 293 12.96 9.50 19.73
C ASP A 293 13.11 9.55 21.29
N ASP A 294 14.09 10.32 21.77
CA ASP A 294 14.58 10.37 23.15
C ASP A 294 14.02 11.58 23.90
N ASP A 295 12.74 11.55 24.27
CA ASP A 295 12.07 12.67 24.96
C ASP A 295 12.38 12.77 26.47
N ASN A 296 13.49 12.19 26.94
CA ASN A 296 13.77 12.03 28.37
C ASN A 296 15.23 12.35 28.77
N ASP A 297 15.71 13.52 28.38
CA ASP A 297 16.91 14.15 28.99
C ASP A 297 16.49 15.37 29.84
N GLY A 298 16.19 15.10 31.11
CA GLY A 298 16.00 16.10 32.15
C GLY A 298 17.28 16.88 32.46
N ASP A 299 17.37 18.10 31.93
CA ASP A 299 18.11 19.18 32.58
C ASP A 299 17.10 20.16 33.19
N GLY A 300 17.03 20.15 34.52
CA GLY A 300 16.23 21.08 35.29
C GLY A 300 16.90 22.46 35.36
N ASP A 301 16.86 23.23 34.27
CA ASP A 301 16.83 24.69 34.39
C ASP A 301 15.38 25.12 34.59
N ASN A 302 15.11 25.76 35.73
CA ASN A 302 13.82 26.39 36.00
C ASN A 302 13.69 27.68 35.18
N GLY A 303 13.50 27.50 33.88
CA GLY A 303 12.90 28.44 32.94
C GLY A 303 11.97 27.61 32.07
N GLY A 304 10.67 27.63 32.36
CA GLY A 304 9.71 26.77 31.69
C GLY A 304 9.67 27.01 30.20
N ASP A 305 10.19 26.05 29.44
CA ASP A 305 9.85 25.81 28.04
C ASP A 305 9.45 24.34 27.97
N THR A 306 8.17 24.07 28.22
CA THR A 306 7.54 22.80 27.87
C THR A 306 7.70 22.60 26.37
N ASN A 307 8.22 21.44 25.90
CA ASN A 307 8.31 21.15 24.46
C ASN A 307 6.97 21.49 23.80
N GLN A 308 7.00 22.47 22.89
CA GLN A 308 5.82 22.91 22.20
C GLN A 308 5.65 22.01 20.99
N SER A 309 4.52 21.32 20.90
CA SER A 309 4.22 20.51 19.73
C SER A 309 4.45 21.30 18.43
N PRO A 310 4.98 20.66 17.38
CA PRO A 310 5.34 21.37 16.17
C PRO A 310 4.09 21.96 15.53
N VAL A 311 4.25 22.94 14.64
CA VAL A 311 3.15 23.44 13.82
C VAL A 311 3.21 22.73 12.48
N VAL A 312 2.15 21.98 12.15
CA VAL A 312 2.00 21.30 10.87
C VAL A 312 0.77 21.81 10.12
N THR A 313 0.94 22.08 8.83
CA THR A 313 -0.15 22.47 7.92
C THR A 313 0.12 21.91 6.53
N PHE A 314 -0.93 21.57 5.79
CA PHE A 314 -0.76 21.30 4.37
C PHE A 314 -0.59 22.61 3.60
N ALA A 315 0.50 22.71 2.83
CA ALA A 315 0.71 23.78 1.87
C ALA A 315 -0.12 23.53 0.60
N THR A 316 -0.13 22.27 0.15
CA THR A 316 -0.90 21.80 -1.00
C THR A 316 -1.36 20.36 -0.74
N PRO A 317 -2.64 20.04 -0.90
CA PRO A 317 -3.79 20.96 -0.84
C PRO A 317 -3.92 21.59 0.55
N SER A 318 -4.27 22.88 0.65
CA SER A 318 -4.38 23.56 1.95
C SER A 318 -5.71 23.36 2.67
N ASP A 319 -6.71 22.81 1.99
CA ASP A 319 -8.07 22.57 2.48
C ASP A 319 -8.63 21.26 1.89
N ASP A 320 -9.77 20.79 2.41
CA ASP A 320 -10.54 19.70 1.81
C ASP A 320 -10.72 19.92 0.31
N THR A 321 -10.38 18.90 -0.47
CA THR A 321 -10.28 19.01 -1.92
C THR A 321 -11.11 17.92 -2.57
N THR A 322 -11.86 18.30 -3.60
CA THR A 322 -12.57 17.35 -4.45
C THR A 322 -11.81 17.21 -5.76
N VAL A 323 -11.58 15.97 -6.17
CA VAL A 323 -10.92 15.63 -7.43
C VAL A 323 -11.69 14.51 -8.12
N ASP A 324 -11.56 14.43 -9.44
CA ASP A 324 -12.11 13.32 -10.20
C ASP A 324 -11.18 12.10 -10.18
N GLU A 325 -11.76 10.90 -10.31
CA GLU A 325 -10.99 9.65 -10.41
C GLU A 325 -9.89 9.79 -11.47
N GLY A 326 -8.66 9.59 -11.04
CA GLY A 326 -7.52 9.79 -11.91
C GLY A 326 -6.87 11.18 -11.86
N TYR A 327 -7.06 11.90 -10.79
CA TYR A 327 -6.26 13.06 -10.45
C TYR A 327 -4.76 12.75 -10.35
N SER A 328 -3.96 13.80 -10.51
CA SER A 328 -2.57 13.85 -10.07
C SER A 328 -2.48 14.87 -8.95
N LEU A 329 -1.99 14.43 -7.79
CA LEU A 329 -1.91 15.22 -6.58
C LEU A 329 -0.46 15.37 -6.16
N ASP A 330 -0.03 16.62 -5.98
CA ASP A 330 1.20 16.93 -5.26
C ASP A 330 0.81 17.30 -3.83
N VAL A 331 1.29 16.53 -2.87
CA VAL A 331 1.09 16.82 -1.45
C VAL A 331 2.34 17.47 -0.89
N LYS A 332 2.19 18.67 -0.32
CA LYS A 332 3.26 19.41 0.33
C LYS A 332 2.84 19.83 1.72
N VAL A 333 3.69 19.57 2.70
CA VAL A 333 3.47 19.91 4.10
C VAL A 333 4.47 20.96 4.55
N ASN A 334 3.98 21.98 5.26
CA ASN A 334 4.81 22.87 6.05
C ASN A 334 4.80 22.36 7.48
N ALA A 335 5.97 22.03 8.00
CA ALA A 335 6.18 21.74 9.41
C ALA A 335 7.27 22.68 9.93
N SER A 336 7.05 23.26 11.10
CA SER A 336 8.02 24.10 11.80
C SER A 336 7.84 23.93 13.29
N ASP A 337 8.94 23.97 14.01
CA ASP A 337 8.93 23.88 15.45
C ASP A 337 9.53 25.15 16.07
N ASN A 338 8.96 25.63 17.16
CA ASN A 338 9.29 26.96 17.70
C ASN A 338 10.46 26.94 18.68
N ASP A 339 10.64 25.83 19.39
CA ASP A 339 11.67 25.57 20.39
C ASP A 339 12.73 24.58 19.90
N GLY A 340 12.53 23.96 18.74
CA GLY A 340 13.46 23.05 18.11
C GLY A 340 13.32 22.98 16.58
N SER A 341 13.27 21.76 16.07
CA SER A 341 13.35 21.37 14.67
C SER A 341 12.46 20.17 14.41
N ILE A 342 12.07 19.97 13.15
CA ILE A 342 11.23 18.83 12.77
C ILE A 342 12.11 17.61 12.52
N SER A 343 11.92 16.55 13.32
CA SER A 343 12.55 15.23 13.11
C SER A 343 12.06 14.63 11.80
N ASN A 344 10.74 14.53 11.63
CA ASN A 344 10.15 14.03 10.40
C ASN A 344 8.68 14.41 10.23
N VAL A 345 8.20 14.33 8.99
CA VAL A 345 6.79 14.41 8.65
C VAL A 345 6.36 13.10 7.98
N LYS A 346 5.34 12.46 8.55
CA LYS A 346 4.71 11.25 8.01
C LYS A 346 3.41 11.61 7.31
N LEU A 347 3.23 11.14 6.08
CA LEU A 347 1.96 11.26 5.37
C LEU A 347 1.21 9.93 5.44
N TYR A 348 -0.06 9.99 5.84
CA TYR A 348 -0.99 8.86 5.85
C TYR A 348 -2.18 9.15 4.95
N ILE A 349 -2.72 8.09 4.33
CA ILE A 349 -4.01 8.11 3.64
C ILE A 349 -4.89 7.00 4.24
N ASP A 350 -6.07 7.37 4.74
CA ASP A 350 -7.00 6.45 5.41
C ASP A 350 -6.33 5.66 6.54
N ASN A 351 -5.46 6.34 7.30
CA ASN A 351 -4.60 5.81 8.36
C ASN A 351 -3.50 4.82 7.90
N ASN A 352 -3.33 4.58 6.60
CA ASN A 352 -2.18 3.82 6.08
C ASN A 352 -1.01 4.77 5.87
N LEU A 353 0.17 4.43 6.41
CA LEU A 353 1.39 5.21 6.19
C LEU A 353 1.78 5.10 4.71
N ILE A 354 1.92 6.26 4.05
CA ILE A 354 2.41 6.34 2.68
C ILE A 354 3.93 6.37 2.70
N ARG A 355 4.50 7.41 3.31
CA ARG A 355 5.94 7.61 3.41
C ARG A 355 6.27 8.69 4.43
N GLN A 356 7.50 8.65 4.93
CA GLN A 356 8.08 9.64 5.82
C GLN A 356 9.13 10.47 5.08
N GLU A 357 9.21 11.76 5.40
CA GLU A 357 10.28 12.67 5.00
C GLU A 357 10.96 13.26 6.23
N SER A 358 12.29 13.16 6.30
CA SER A 358 13.10 13.68 7.42
C SER A 358 13.81 15.00 7.11
N VAL A 359 13.73 15.48 5.86
CA VAL A 359 14.37 16.73 5.43
C VAL A 359 13.40 17.54 4.58
N ALA A 360 13.21 18.81 4.91
CA ALA A 360 12.39 19.71 4.10
C ALA A 360 13.03 19.94 2.70
N PRO A 361 12.24 20.05 1.62
CA PRO A 361 10.77 20.12 1.62
C PRO A 361 10.08 18.75 1.80
N TYR A 362 9.02 18.73 2.61
CA TYR A 362 8.21 17.52 2.87
C TYR A 362 7.16 17.37 1.77
N GLU A 363 7.47 16.57 0.75
CA GLU A 363 6.69 16.47 -0.50
C GLU A 363 6.44 15.02 -0.92
N TRP A 364 5.25 14.77 -1.47
CA TRP A 364 4.80 13.47 -2.01
C TRP A 364 4.06 13.68 -3.33
N GLY A 365 4.02 12.65 -4.17
CA GLY A 365 3.24 12.66 -5.43
C GLY A 365 3.86 13.42 -6.61
N HIS A 366 4.88 14.25 -6.36
CA HIS A 366 5.57 14.99 -7.42
C HIS A 366 6.39 14.06 -8.34
N ALA A 367 6.61 14.49 -9.59
CA ALA A 367 7.25 13.68 -10.64
C ALA A 367 8.68 13.19 -10.31
N SER A 368 9.36 13.81 -9.34
CA SER A 368 10.69 13.42 -8.88
C SER A 368 10.68 12.72 -7.51
N SER A 369 9.50 12.38 -6.97
CA SER A 369 9.37 11.57 -5.76
C SER A 369 9.94 10.16 -6.02
N PRO A 370 10.50 9.49 -4.99
CA PRO A 370 10.83 8.06 -5.08
C PRO A 370 9.64 7.19 -5.50
N ASN A 371 8.41 7.63 -5.22
CA ASN A 371 7.18 7.00 -5.66
C ASN A 371 6.13 8.07 -6.08
N PRO A 372 6.11 8.50 -7.35
CA PRO A 372 5.21 9.56 -7.82
C PRO A 372 3.71 9.21 -7.73
N ASP A 373 3.36 7.93 -7.68
CA ASP A 373 1.96 7.49 -7.64
C ASP A 373 1.43 7.24 -6.21
N GLU A 374 2.24 7.48 -5.18
CA GLU A 374 1.96 7.12 -3.78
C GLU A 374 0.76 7.81 -3.14
N VAL A 375 0.31 8.93 -3.72
CA VAL A 375 -0.88 9.69 -3.30
C VAL A 375 -1.99 9.72 -4.35
N ASN A 376 -1.78 9.01 -5.47
CA ASN A 376 -2.67 8.96 -6.62
C ASN A 376 -3.41 7.61 -6.66
N ASN A 377 -4.43 7.48 -7.52
CA ASN A 377 -5.22 6.26 -7.71
C ASN A 377 -6.02 5.78 -6.47
N LEU A 378 -6.40 6.69 -5.58
CA LEU A 378 -7.35 6.34 -4.52
C LEU A 378 -8.73 6.03 -5.13
N PRO A 379 -9.47 5.03 -4.61
CA PRO A 379 -10.80 4.69 -5.09
C PRO A 379 -11.76 5.88 -5.05
N VAL A 380 -12.89 5.80 -5.76
CA VAL A 380 -13.96 6.79 -5.57
C VAL A 380 -14.50 6.73 -4.15
N GLY A 381 -14.51 7.87 -3.47
CA GLY A 381 -14.85 7.98 -2.07
C GLY A 381 -14.20 9.17 -1.39
N SER A 382 -14.36 9.21 -0.08
CA SER A 382 -13.72 10.20 0.78
C SER A 382 -12.48 9.56 1.40
N HIS A 383 -11.33 10.20 1.22
CA HIS A 383 -10.03 9.76 1.72
C HIS A 383 -9.48 10.80 2.69
N VAL A 384 -9.04 10.36 3.87
CA VAL A 384 -8.45 11.28 4.85
C VAL A 384 -6.95 11.26 4.69
N PHE A 385 -6.40 12.38 4.23
CA PHE A 385 -4.97 12.63 4.26
C PHE A 385 -4.62 13.20 5.62
N LYS A 386 -3.63 12.60 6.27
CA LYS A 386 -3.14 13.03 7.57
C LYS A 386 -1.64 13.21 7.51
N ALA A 387 -1.18 14.42 7.78
CA ALA A 387 0.23 14.70 8.00
C ALA A 387 0.48 14.77 9.49
N VAL A 388 1.44 13.99 9.97
CA VAL A 388 1.91 14.01 11.36
C VAL A 388 3.33 14.54 11.33
N ALA A 389 3.55 15.72 11.92
CA ALA A 389 4.89 16.23 12.17
C ALA A 389 5.32 15.79 13.56
N ILE A 390 6.57 15.36 13.66
CA ILE A 390 7.23 14.97 14.90
C ILE A 390 8.45 15.90 15.03
N ASP A 391 8.55 16.65 16.12
CA ASP A 391 9.73 17.47 16.39
C ASP A 391 10.91 16.62 16.89
N ASN A 392 12.06 17.24 17.13
CA ASN A 392 13.25 16.55 17.64
C ASN A 392 13.14 16.12 19.11
N ASP A 393 12.11 16.58 19.80
CA ASP A 393 11.80 16.31 21.21
C ASP A 393 10.47 15.54 21.30
N GLY A 394 10.14 14.79 20.23
CA GLY A 394 9.09 13.80 20.05
C GLY A 394 7.64 14.28 20.19
N ALA A 395 7.39 15.57 20.46
CA ALA A 395 6.03 16.07 20.43
C ALA A 395 5.49 16.05 19.01
N THR A 396 4.21 15.70 18.93
CA THR A 396 3.55 15.50 17.66
C THR A 396 2.44 16.51 17.48
N SER A 397 2.28 16.94 16.25
CA SER A 397 1.06 17.57 15.80
C SER A 397 0.61 16.91 14.52
N GLU A 398 -0.71 16.88 14.35
CA GLU A 398 -1.30 16.36 13.13
C GLU A 398 -2.22 17.40 12.51
N THR A 399 -2.29 17.35 11.19
CA THR A 399 -3.29 18.06 10.41
C THR A 399 -3.91 17.07 9.43
N ILE A 400 -5.17 17.29 9.12
CA ILE A 400 -5.90 16.48 8.15
C ILE A 400 -6.48 17.38 7.06
N PHE A 401 -6.59 16.83 5.87
CA PHE A 401 -7.57 17.27 4.89
C PHE A 401 -8.27 16.06 4.31
N THR A 402 -9.47 16.27 3.81
CA THR A 402 -10.25 15.24 3.15
C THR A 402 -10.14 15.42 1.65
N LEU A 403 -9.63 14.39 0.96
CA LEU A 403 -9.73 14.28 -0.48
C LEU A 403 -11.02 13.54 -0.83
N THR A 404 -11.97 14.20 -1.47
CA THR A 404 -13.12 13.51 -2.06
C THR A 404 -12.77 13.16 -3.50
N VAL A 405 -12.48 11.90 -3.76
CA VAL A 405 -12.37 11.36 -5.11
C VAL A 405 -13.78 11.05 -5.58
N GLN A 406 -14.29 11.85 -6.49
CA GLN A 406 -15.57 11.56 -7.11
C GLN A 406 -15.31 10.63 -8.30
N ASN A 407 -16.28 9.78 -8.63
CA ASN A 407 -16.37 9.37 -10.04
C ASN A 407 -16.33 10.68 -10.81
N GLU A 408 -15.57 10.77 -11.90
CA GLU A 408 -15.77 11.89 -12.83
C GLU A 408 -17.29 12.05 -12.97
N ASP A 409 -17.82 13.17 -12.45
CA ASP A 409 -19.22 13.46 -12.69
C ASP A 409 -19.27 13.64 -14.20
N THR A 410 -19.87 12.66 -14.86
CA THR A 410 -20.09 12.67 -16.30
C THR A 410 -21.00 13.82 -16.75
N ASP A 411 -21.32 14.78 -15.86
CA ASP A 411 -21.94 16.06 -16.16
C ASP A 411 -20.94 17.24 -16.09
N ASN A 412 -20.33 17.53 -17.25
CA ASN A 412 -19.57 18.74 -17.66
C ASN A 412 -18.18 18.96 -17.02
N SER A 413 -17.05 18.89 -17.73
CA SER A 413 -16.79 18.96 -19.18
C SER A 413 -15.35 18.48 -19.44
N ASP A 414 -15.20 17.42 -20.25
CA ASP A 414 -13.98 16.98 -20.99
C ASP A 414 -13.83 15.45 -21.09
N ASN A 415 -14.88 14.65 -20.84
CA ASN A 415 -14.78 13.21 -21.03
C ASN A 415 -14.59 12.87 -22.52
N CYS A 416 -13.39 12.43 -22.89
CA CYS A 416 -13.08 11.87 -24.21
C CYS A 416 -13.69 10.46 -24.29
N SER A 417 -15.01 10.32 -24.07
CA SER A 417 -15.72 9.05 -23.91
C SER A 417 -16.18 8.44 -25.23
N PHE A 418 -16.07 9.18 -26.35
CA PHE A 418 -16.41 8.73 -27.71
C PHE A 418 -17.76 7.99 -27.79
N ASP A 419 -18.78 8.55 -27.14
CA ASP A 419 -20.15 8.01 -27.08
C ASP A 419 -20.24 6.56 -26.57
N THR A 420 -19.30 6.14 -25.72
CA THR A 420 -19.32 4.81 -25.10
C THR A 420 -20.19 4.75 -23.85
N PRO A 421 -20.83 3.59 -23.57
CA PRO A 421 -20.91 2.41 -24.43
C PRO A 421 -21.76 2.64 -25.68
N VAL A 422 -21.26 2.22 -26.84
CA VAL A 422 -22.04 2.31 -28.10
C VAL A 422 -23.14 1.24 -28.14
N ASN A 423 -24.28 1.57 -28.75
CA ASN A 423 -25.47 0.70 -28.72
C ASN A 423 -25.41 -0.49 -29.69
N ASN A 424 -24.46 -0.53 -30.61
CA ASN A 424 -24.33 -1.57 -31.66
C ASN A 424 -23.00 -2.33 -31.52
N SER A 425 -22.90 -3.47 -32.21
CA SER A 425 -21.62 -4.15 -32.44
C SER A 425 -20.63 -3.25 -33.18
N ILE A 426 -19.34 -3.56 -33.07
CA ILE A 426 -18.33 -2.96 -33.94
C ILE A 426 -18.18 -3.76 -35.23
N SER A 427 -18.10 -3.04 -36.36
CA SER A 427 -17.84 -3.61 -37.68
C SER A 427 -16.48 -4.32 -37.73
N SER A 428 -16.31 -5.29 -38.64
CA SER A 428 -15.03 -5.97 -38.86
C SER A 428 -13.85 -5.00 -39.03
N ILE A 429 -12.72 -5.34 -38.42
CA ILE A 429 -11.43 -4.67 -38.60
C ILE A 429 -10.45 -5.70 -39.16
N GLU A 430 -10.28 -5.71 -40.48
CA GLU A 430 -9.60 -6.78 -41.21
C GLU A 430 -8.08 -6.58 -41.25
N LYS A 431 -7.38 -7.14 -40.24
CA LYS A 431 -5.91 -7.12 -40.11
C LYS A 431 -5.30 -5.72 -40.21
N THR A 432 -5.88 -4.78 -39.49
CA THR A 432 -5.44 -3.38 -39.44
C THR A 432 -4.34 -3.20 -38.42
N SER A 433 -3.37 -2.33 -38.73
CA SER A 433 -2.38 -1.85 -37.78
C SER A 433 -2.55 -0.35 -37.53
N PHE A 434 -2.24 0.09 -36.31
CA PHE A 434 -2.19 1.48 -35.88
C PHE A 434 -0.78 1.79 -35.42
N SER A 435 -0.15 2.82 -35.98
CA SER A 435 1.22 3.24 -35.63
C SER A 435 1.28 4.22 -34.47
N GLU A 436 0.20 4.94 -34.20
CA GLU A 436 0.10 5.91 -33.12
C GLU A 436 -0.85 5.42 -32.03
N ALA A 437 -0.54 5.73 -30.77
CA ALA A 437 -1.40 5.53 -29.61
C ALA A 437 -1.41 6.80 -28.78
N TYR A 438 -2.59 7.37 -28.58
CA TYR A 438 -2.79 8.53 -27.72
C TYR A 438 -3.54 8.11 -26.46
N VAL A 439 -3.04 8.56 -25.33
CA VAL A 439 -3.71 8.44 -24.04
C VAL A 439 -4.40 9.76 -23.77
N LEU A 440 -5.73 9.75 -23.74
CA LEU A 440 -6.58 10.91 -23.48
C LEU A 440 -7.14 10.80 -22.07
N GLY A 441 -7.06 11.87 -21.29
CA GLY A 441 -7.30 11.82 -19.86
C GLY A 441 -6.06 11.40 -19.06
N ASN A 442 -6.21 11.35 -17.74
CA ASN A 442 -5.11 11.05 -16.81
C ASN A 442 -5.12 9.54 -16.48
N ASN A 443 -3.97 8.95 -16.08
CA ASN A 443 -3.82 7.53 -15.61
C ASN A 443 -3.97 6.42 -16.65
N GLY A 444 -3.79 6.74 -17.92
CA GLY A 444 -3.61 5.68 -18.91
C GLY A 444 -2.26 4.96 -18.80
N PRO A 445 -2.10 3.81 -19.49
CA PRO A 445 -0.87 3.04 -19.52
C PRO A 445 0.33 3.85 -20.03
N ALA A 446 1.51 3.53 -19.49
CA ALA A 446 2.77 4.03 -20.02
C ALA A 446 3.05 3.39 -21.39
N LEU A 447 2.84 4.16 -22.46
CA LEU A 447 3.00 3.72 -23.85
C LEU A 447 4.18 4.40 -24.57
N ASP A 448 5.16 4.92 -23.83
CA ASP A 448 6.33 5.63 -24.39
C ASP A 448 7.15 4.78 -25.38
N ASN A 449 7.13 3.47 -25.19
CA ASN A 449 7.79 2.51 -26.07
C ASN A 449 6.86 1.84 -27.08
N PHE A 450 5.60 2.29 -27.18
CA PHE A 450 4.64 1.78 -28.15
C PHE A 450 5.19 1.99 -29.57
N ARG A 451 4.97 0.98 -30.40
CA ARG A 451 5.34 1.04 -31.82
C ARG A 451 4.15 0.77 -32.73
N LYS A 452 3.28 -0.16 -32.33
CA LYS A 452 2.16 -0.60 -33.17
C LYS A 452 1.15 -1.42 -32.41
N LEU A 453 -0.14 -1.20 -32.65
CA LEU A 453 -1.23 -2.13 -32.34
C LEU A 453 -1.64 -2.84 -33.62
N THR A 454 -1.90 -4.14 -33.59
CA THR A 454 -2.49 -4.89 -34.71
C THR A 454 -3.73 -5.64 -34.25
N ILE A 455 -4.85 -5.43 -34.94
CA ILE A 455 -6.13 -6.08 -34.67
C ILE A 455 -6.67 -6.75 -35.93
N ASN A 456 -7.23 -7.95 -35.77
CA ASN A 456 -7.97 -8.65 -36.81
C ASN A 456 -9.29 -9.18 -36.23
N TRP A 457 -10.32 -8.35 -36.27
CA TRP A 457 -11.67 -8.64 -35.79
C TRP A 457 -12.59 -8.90 -36.98
N ASN A 458 -13.32 -10.01 -36.97
CA ASN A 458 -14.35 -10.29 -37.98
C ASN A 458 -15.71 -10.47 -37.31
N GLU A 459 -16.63 -9.54 -37.58
CA GLU A 459 -17.97 -9.53 -37.01
C GLU A 459 -18.79 -10.76 -37.46
N GLY A 460 -18.74 -11.11 -38.74
CA GLY A 460 -19.52 -12.22 -39.30
C GLY A 460 -19.20 -13.59 -38.69
N ASN A 461 -17.96 -13.79 -38.25
CA ASN A 461 -17.51 -15.00 -37.56
C ASN A 461 -17.46 -14.83 -36.02
N ASN A 462 -17.79 -13.64 -35.50
CA ASN A 462 -17.59 -13.24 -34.12
C ASN A 462 -16.18 -13.60 -33.59
N GLY A 463 -15.16 -13.39 -34.42
CA GLY A 463 -13.81 -13.91 -34.21
C GLY A 463 -12.74 -12.82 -34.14
N LEU A 464 -12.02 -12.74 -33.01
CA LEU A 464 -10.80 -11.95 -32.85
C LEU A 464 -9.57 -12.83 -33.17
N TYR A 465 -9.07 -12.72 -34.40
CA TYR A 465 -7.98 -13.56 -34.91
C TYR A 465 -6.58 -13.02 -34.59
N GLN A 466 -6.47 -11.74 -34.27
CA GLN A 466 -5.23 -11.09 -33.86
C GLN A 466 -5.54 -9.88 -32.99
N PHE A 467 -4.81 -9.73 -31.89
CA PHE A 467 -4.79 -8.52 -31.08
C PHE A 467 -3.42 -8.48 -30.40
N ALA A 468 -2.54 -7.58 -30.82
CA ALA A 468 -1.15 -7.58 -30.35
C ALA A 468 -0.51 -6.19 -30.41
N ILE A 469 0.36 -5.92 -29.44
CA ILE A 469 1.17 -4.69 -29.36
C ILE A 469 2.63 -5.02 -29.66
N ASN A 470 3.28 -4.18 -30.46
CA ASN A 470 4.73 -4.16 -30.63
C ASN A 470 5.32 -2.97 -29.88
N THR A 471 6.47 -3.19 -29.26
CA THR A 471 7.26 -2.12 -28.61
C THR A 471 8.54 -1.83 -29.40
N ASN A 472 9.14 -0.66 -29.17
CA ASN A 472 10.37 -0.23 -29.84
C ASN A 472 11.66 -0.60 -29.06
N ASN A 473 11.54 -0.94 -27.77
CA ASN A 473 12.68 -1.22 -26.87
C ASN A 473 12.68 -2.65 -26.30
N GLY A 474 11.66 -3.46 -26.60
CA GLY A 474 11.58 -4.85 -26.14
C GLY A 474 11.08 -5.05 -24.71
N ILE A 475 10.53 -4.01 -24.06
CA ILE A 475 9.97 -4.09 -22.70
C ILE A 475 8.43 -4.02 -22.78
N PRO A 476 7.65 -4.95 -22.21
CA PRO A 476 8.06 -6.26 -21.68
C PRO A 476 8.51 -7.26 -22.77
N SER A 477 8.16 -7.02 -24.04
CA SER A 477 8.60 -7.83 -25.20
C SER A 477 8.46 -7.01 -26.48
N TYR A 478 9.24 -7.32 -27.52
CA TYR A 478 9.08 -6.73 -28.86
C TYR A 478 7.73 -7.09 -29.52
N TYR A 479 7.11 -8.18 -29.09
CA TYR A 479 5.79 -8.63 -29.54
C TYR A 479 5.00 -9.17 -28.34
N ILE A 480 3.90 -8.49 -28.04
CA ILE A 480 3.00 -8.79 -26.92
C ILE A 480 1.69 -9.27 -27.54
N ASP A 481 1.49 -10.60 -27.53
CA ASP A 481 0.26 -11.21 -28.03
C ASP A 481 -0.84 -11.12 -26.98
N LEU A 482 -1.85 -10.29 -27.25
CA LEU A 482 -2.99 -10.09 -26.37
C LEU A 482 -4.17 -11.00 -26.73
N LYS A 483 -4.14 -11.72 -27.86
CA LYS A 483 -5.32 -12.44 -28.38
C LYS A 483 -5.90 -13.44 -27.37
N ASN A 484 -5.04 -14.17 -26.66
CA ASN A 484 -5.44 -15.16 -25.64
C ASN A 484 -5.52 -14.57 -24.22
N LYS A 485 -5.24 -13.27 -24.09
CA LYS A 485 -5.20 -12.50 -22.85
C LYS A 485 -6.42 -11.58 -22.69
N VAL A 486 -7.30 -11.60 -23.69
CA VAL A 486 -8.51 -10.78 -23.70
C VAL A 486 -9.79 -11.62 -23.68
N THR A 487 -10.80 -11.10 -22.99
CA THR A 487 -12.21 -11.46 -23.22
C THR A 487 -12.89 -10.30 -23.94
N HIS A 488 -13.87 -10.60 -24.81
CA HIS A 488 -14.50 -9.55 -25.60
C HIS A 488 -15.97 -9.81 -25.94
N THR A 489 -16.73 -8.73 -26.14
CA THR A 489 -18.13 -8.73 -26.60
C THR A 489 -18.32 -7.88 -27.87
N LEU A 490 -17.27 -7.70 -28.67
CA LEU A 490 -17.24 -6.86 -29.89
C LEU A 490 -18.42 -7.04 -30.87
N GLY A 491 -18.99 -8.25 -30.97
CA GLY A 491 -20.16 -8.56 -31.81
C GLY A 491 -21.52 -8.28 -31.15
N GLN A 492 -21.55 -7.60 -30.01
CA GLN A 492 -22.75 -7.30 -29.23
C GLN A 492 -22.91 -5.79 -29.02
N SER A 493 -24.10 -5.35 -28.61
CA SER A 493 -24.31 -3.99 -28.09
C SER A 493 -23.45 -3.76 -26.84
N SER A 494 -22.98 -2.52 -26.65
CA SER A 494 -22.02 -2.18 -25.60
C SER A 494 -20.76 -3.05 -25.69
N PRO A 495 -20.06 -3.01 -26.84
CA PRO A 495 -18.90 -3.85 -27.10
C PRO A 495 -17.77 -3.52 -26.13
N GLU A 496 -17.16 -4.56 -25.58
CA GLU A 496 -16.14 -4.47 -24.54
C GLU A 496 -14.94 -5.36 -24.88
N ILE A 497 -13.76 -4.95 -24.42
CA ILE A 497 -12.58 -5.81 -24.24
C ILE A 497 -12.12 -5.70 -22.80
N THR A 498 -11.85 -6.83 -22.15
CA THR A 498 -11.10 -6.87 -20.89
C THR A 498 -9.74 -7.53 -21.14
N ILE A 499 -8.66 -6.85 -20.77
CA ILE A 499 -7.27 -7.33 -20.92
C ILE A 499 -6.75 -7.81 -19.55
N ASN A 500 -6.11 -8.97 -19.53
CA ASN A 500 -5.45 -9.52 -18.35
C ASN A 500 -4.02 -9.97 -18.69
N ASP A 501 -3.08 -9.77 -17.78
CA ASP A 501 -1.68 -10.21 -17.91
C ASP A 501 -0.99 -9.62 -19.15
N SER A 502 -1.27 -8.37 -19.57
CA SER A 502 -0.60 -7.78 -20.74
C SER A 502 0.91 -7.62 -20.53
N GLY A 503 1.34 -7.47 -19.27
CA GLY A 503 2.70 -7.11 -18.88
C GLY A 503 3.04 -5.63 -19.14
N ILE A 504 2.07 -4.82 -19.59
CA ILE A 504 2.22 -3.37 -19.76
C ILE A 504 1.57 -2.70 -18.55
N SER A 505 2.36 -1.92 -17.80
CA SER A 505 1.88 -1.22 -16.61
C SER A 505 0.70 -0.31 -16.98
N GLY A 506 -0.41 -0.48 -16.26
CA GLY A 506 -1.62 0.29 -16.45
C GLY A 506 -2.46 -0.07 -17.67
N LEU A 507 -2.16 -1.12 -18.44
CA LEU A 507 -2.99 -1.54 -19.59
C LEU A 507 -4.06 -2.57 -19.23
N ASP A 508 -3.85 -3.38 -18.19
CA ASP A 508 -4.84 -4.37 -17.76
C ASP A 508 -6.10 -3.68 -17.20
N GLY A 509 -7.27 -4.20 -17.56
CA GLY A 509 -8.55 -3.59 -17.23
C GLY A 509 -9.63 -3.81 -18.28
N SER A 510 -10.82 -3.26 -18.02
CA SER A 510 -11.99 -3.36 -18.90
C SER A 510 -12.23 -2.05 -19.65
N TYR A 511 -12.53 -2.18 -20.94
CA TYR A 511 -12.66 -1.05 -21.86
C TYR A 511 -13.92 -1.14 -22.68
N TRP A 512 -14.70 -0.06 -22.72
CA TRP A 512 -15.68 0.11 -23.79
C TRP A 512 -14.96 0.34 -25.11
N ILE A 513 -15.48 -0.27 -26.17
CA ILE A 513 -14.88 -0.18 -27.50
C ILE A 513 -15.74 0.71 -28.39
N ALA A 514 -15.08 1.66 -29.04
CA ALA A 514 -15.70 2.52 -30.03
C ALA A 514 -14.83 2.60 -31.29
N ARG A 515 -15.41 3.21 -32.32
CA ARG A 515 -14.76 3.51 -33.59
C ARG A 515 -14.98 4.98 -33.89
N ASP A 516 -13.91 5.66 -34.27
CA ASP A 516 -13.94 6.98 -34.87
C ASP A 516 -13.34 6.84 -36.26
N GLN A 517 -14.21 6.73 -37.26
CA GLN A 517 -13.82 6.38 -38.63
C GLN A 517 -12.96 5.10 -38.68
N ASP A 518 -11.70 5.24 -39.11
CA ASP A 518 -10.74 4.15 -39.22
C ASP A 518 -10.01 3.85 -37.89
N ASN A 519 -10.12 4.71 -36.88
CA ASN A 519 -9.40 4.63 -35.60
C ASN A 519 -10.06 3.69 -34.60
N PHE A 520 -9.25 3.09 -33.74
CA PHE A 520 -9.71 2.13 -32.74
C PHE A 520 -9.62 2.75 -31.34
N ILE A 521 -10.74 2.75 -30.62
CA ILE A 521 -10.87 3.46 -29.35
C ILE A 521 -11.16 2.47 -28.24
N MET A 522 -10.44 2.59 -27.13
CA MET A 522 -10.66 1.85 -25.89
C MET A 522 -10.85 2.83 -24.74
N VAL A 523 -12.09 3.00 -24.29
CA VAL A 523 -12.44 3.90 -23.17
C VAL A 523 -12.43 3.08 -21.89
N SER A 524 -11.55 3.43 -20.96
CA SER A 524 -11.44 2.74 -19.67
C SER A 524 -12.75 2.84 -18.90
N LYS A 525 -13.22 1.72 -18.35
CA LYS A 525 -14.45 1.68 -17.56
C LYS A 525 -14.27 2.12 -16.11
N THR A 526 -13.03 2.19 -15.62
CA THR A 526 -12.73 2.33 -14.19
C THR A 526 -11.54 3.24 -13.88
N ARG A 527 -10.97 3.94 -14.87
CA ARG A 527 -9.72 4.69 -14.67
C ARG A 527 -9.65 6.03 -15.42
N GLY A 528 -10.77 6.54 -15.92
CA GLY A 528 -10.86 7.91 -16.44
C GLY A 528 -9.97 8.25 -17.64
N PHE A 529 -9.58 7.28 -18.47
CA PHE A 529 -8.78 7.52 -19.68
C PHE A 529 -9.32 6.80 -20.91
N THR A 530 -8.92 7.29 -22.08
CA THR A 530 -9.19 6.68 -23.39
C THR A 530 -7.90 6.42 -24.15
N LEU A 531 -7.75 5.20 -24.67
CA LEU A 531 -6.72 4.88 -25.66
C LEU A 531 -7.29 5.10 -27.06
N TYR A 532 -6.65 5.97 -27.82
CA TYR A 532 -7.00 6.26 -29.20
C TYR A 532 -5.87 5.78 -30.12
N PHE A 533 -6.13 4.72 -30.88
CA PHE A 533 -5.17 4.14 -31.81
C PHE A 533 -5.42 4.62 -33.23
N SER A 534 -4.41 5.21 -33.86
CA SER A 534 -4.49 5.85 -35.18
C SER A 534 -3.30 5.54 -36.08
N ASN A 535 -3.42 5.92 -37.36
CA ASN A 535 -2.30 6.03 -38.30
C ASN A 535 -2.03 7.49 -38.70
N SER A 536 -2.75 8.45 -38.09
CA SER A 536 -2.47 9.89 -38.18
C SER A 536 -1.60 10.31 -37.01
N ASN A 537 -0.69 11.25 -37.24
CA ASN A 537 0.12 11.89 -36.20
C ASN A 537 -0.58 13.11 -35.56
N GLU A 538 -1.80 13.43 -36.00
CA GLU A 538 -2.61 14.49 -35.42
C GLU A 538 -3.19 14.02 -34.08
N PHE A 539 -3.00 14.82 -33.03
CA PHE A 539 -3.55 14.54 -31.72
C PHE A 539 -5.09 14.56 -31.77
N PRO A 540 -5.78 13.52 -31.29
CA PRO A 540 -7.24 13.42 -31.40
C PRO A 540 -7.92 14.49 -30.53
N SER A 541 -8.97 15.10 -31.07
CA SER A 541 -9.76 16.12 -30.37
C SER A 541 -10.94 15.48 -29.65
N CYS A 542 -11.10 15.78 -28.36
CA CYS A 542 -12.28 15.40 -27.57
C CYS A 542 -13.47 16.35 -27.82
N ASP A 543 -13.21 17.51 -28.43
CA ASP A 543 -14.21 18.52 -28.78
C ASP A 543 -14.95 18.22 -30.08
N ASN A 544 -14.55 17.18 -30.80
CA ASN A 544 -15.40 16.61 -31.84
C ASN A 544 -16.54 15.84 -31.18
N LYS A 545 -17.41 16.59 -30.48
CA LYS A 545 -18.80 16.27 -30.21
C LYS A 545 -19.55 16.22 -31.54
N SER A 546 -19.23 15.25 -32.38
CA SER A 546 -20.23 14.65 -33.23
C SER A 546 -20.98 13.64 -32.37
N GLN A 547 -21.95 14.17 -31.60
CA GLN A 547 -23.16 13.43 -31.31
C GLN A 547 -23.56 12.68 -32.58
N PRO A 548 -24.00 11.43 -32.46
CA PRO A 548 -23.42 10.27 -33.16
C PRO A 548 -23.13 10.55 -34.63
N ASP A 549 -22.30 9.72 -35.26
CA ASP A 549 -22.51 9.48 -36.69
C ASP A 549 -23.89 8.80 -36.91
N LEU A 550 -24.93 9.61 -36.85
CA LEU A 550 -25.90 9.82 -37.91
C LEU A 550 -25.25 10.56 -39.10
N GLU A 551 -23.96 10.36 -39.36
CA GLU A 551 -23.54 9.93 -40.68
C GLU A 551 -23.29 8.41 -40.61
N GLU A 552 -24.34 7.61 -40.59
CA GLU A 552 -24.65 6.96 -41.86
C GLU A 552 -24.37 7.94 -43.02
N VAL A 553 -23.12 7.99 -43.49
CA VAL A 553 -22.92 8.05 -44.94
C VAL A 553 -23.35 6.68 -45.47
N ASP A 554 -24.63 6.34 -45.30
CA ASP A 554 -25.35 6.05 -46.51
C ASP A 554 -25.33 7.39 -47.21
N SER A 555 -24.58 7.48 -48.28
CA SER A 555 -24.44 8.66 -49.15
C SER A 555 -25.77 9.16 -49.70
N PHE A 556 -26.89 8.66 -49.18
CA PHE A 556 -28.19 8.53 -49.76
C PHE A 556 -29.25 9.14 -48.84
N SER A 557 -29.90 10.20 -49.32
CA SER A 557 -31.07 10.82 -48.68
C SER A 557 -32.34 10.52 -49.48
N TYR A 558 -33.49 10.43 -48.79
CA TYR A 558 -34.79 10.30 -49.46
C TYR A 558 -35.88 11.16 -48.82
N TYR A 559 -36.52 12.00 -49.62
CA TYR A 559 -37.51 12.97 -49.16
C TYR A 559 -38.54 13.34 -50.25
N PRO A 560 -39.74 13.80 -49.89
CA PRO A 560 -40.29 13.88 -48.54
C PRO A 560 -40.69 12.50 -47.99
N ASN A 561 -40.52 12.30 -46.69
CA ASN A 561 -41.01 11.13 -45.97
C ASN A 561 -41.63 11.61 -44.64
N PRO A 562 -42.96 11.60 -44.45
CA PRO A 562 -43.96 10.95 -45.30
C PRO A 562 -44.12 11.54 -46.72
N ALA A 563 -44.37 10.66 -47.69
CA ALA A 563 -44.52 11.00 -49.10
C ALA A 563 -46.00 11.03 -49.51
N ASN A 564 -46.39 11.98 -50.37
CA ASN A 564 -47.76 12.05 -50.93
C ASN A 564 -47.81 11.47 -52.36
N SER A 565 -46.93 11.95 -53.24
CA SER A 565 -46.92 11.59 -54.66
C SER A 565 -45.61 11.00 -55.14
N SER A 566 -44.48 11.46 -54.62
CA SER A 566 -43.16 10.98 -55.01
C SER A 566 -42.17 11.11 -53.86
N ILE A 567 -41.10 10.33 -53.95
CA ILE A 567 -39.90 10.46 -53.13
C ILE A 567 -38.71 10.71 -54.05
N LEU A 568 -37.88 11.67 -53.70
CA LEU A 568 -36.61 11.93 -54.36
C LEU A 568 -35.50 11.26 -53.57
N LEU A 569 -34.69 10.47 -54.27
CA LEU A 569 -33.56 9.72 -53.76
C LEU A 569 -32.29 10.42 -54.24
N SER A 570 -31.50 11.02 -53.36
CA SER A 570 -30.28 11.75 -53.73
C SER A 570 -29.05 11.08 -53.14
N GLY A 571 -27.98 10.95 -53.93
CA GLY A 571 -26.72 10.33 -53.52
C GLY A 571 -26.75 8.79 -53.43
N VAL A 572 -27.60 8.15 -54.23
CA VAL A 572 -27.59 6.69 -54.38
C VAL A 572 -26.24 6.21 -54.92
N ASP A 573 -25.57 5.29 -54.22
CA ASP A 573 -24.29 4.72 -54.64
C ASP A 573 -24.37 4.16 -56.09
N PRO A 574 -23.42 4.49 -56.99
CA PRO A 574 -23.41 4.02 -58.37
C PRO A 574 -23.38 2.49 -58.55
N SER A 575 -23.04 1.74 -57.50
CA SER A 575 -23.00 0.28 -57.46
C SER A 575 -24.36 -0.37 -57.18
N ILE A 576 -25.37 0.40 -56.77
CA ILE A 576 -26.74 -0.10 -56.59
C ILE A 576 -27.30 -0.54 -57.95
N SER A 577 -27.77 -1.79 -58.01
CA SER A 577 -28.31 -2.39 -59.23
C SER A 577 -29.84 -2.42 -59.26
N GLU A 578 -30.50 -2.36 -58.09
CA GLU A 578 -31.96 -2.34 -57.97
C GLU A 578 -32.41 -1.63 -56.68
N ILE A 579 -33.47 -0.83 -56.78
CA ILE A 579 -34.19 -0.20 -55.66
C ILE A 579 -35.57 -0.84 -55.57
N VAL A 580 -35.90 -1.41 -54.42
CA VAL A 580 -37.14 -2.18 -54.23
C VAL A 580 -37.97 -1.61 -53.09
N ILE A 581 -39.27 -1.40 -53.29
CA ILE A 581 -40.19 -1.02 -52.22
C ILE A 581 -40.99 -2.25 -51.79
N TYR A 582 -41.02 -2.51 -50.48
CA TYR A 582 -41.76 -3.57 -49.82
C TYR A 582 -42.88 -3.01 -48.95
N ASN A 583 -43.99 -3.73 -48.84
CA ASN A 583 -44.99 -3.45 -47.80
C ASN A 583 -44.56 -4.07 -46.44
N ILE A 584 -45.33 -3.82 -45.37
CA ILE A 584 -45.05 -4.36 -44.03
C ILE A 584 -44.97 -5.89 -43.96
N ASN A 585 -45.58 -6.60 -44.92
CA ASN A 585 -45.54 -8.06 -45.00
C ASN A 585 -44.33 -8.56 -45.82
N SER A 586 -43.34 -7.69 -46.09
CA SER A 586 -42.17 -7.98 -46.92
C SER A 586 -42.49 -8.39 -48.36
N GLN A 587 -43.66 -8.01 -48.89
CA GLN A 587 -44.01 -8.23 -50.30
C GLN A 587 -43.51 -7.06 -51.14
N LYS A 588 -42.81 -7.38 -52.25
CA LYS A 588 -42.32 -6.39 -53.22
C LYS A 588 -43.50 -5.74 -53.93
N VAL A 589 -43.66 -4.43 -53.74
CA VAL A 589 -44.74 -3.62 -54.35
C VAL A 589 -44.25 -2.72 -55.48
N LYS A 590 -42.96 -2.36 -55.51
CA LYS A 590 -42.35 -1.61 -56.61
C LYS A 590 -40.88 -1.96 -56.78
N SER A 591 -40.35 -1.85 -58.01
CA SER A 591 -38.93 -2.01 -58.32
C SER A 591 -38.48 -1.00 -59.34
N ILE A 592 -37.31 -0.42 -59.15
CA ILE A 592 -36.68 0.54 -60.05
C ILE A 592 -35.23 0.12 -60.26
N LYS A 593 -34.74 0.19 -61.49
CA LYS A 593 -33.31 0.13 -61.77
C LYS A 593 -32.79 1.56 -61.83
N PRO A 594 -31.85 1.95 -60.96
CA PRO A 594 -31.35 3.32 -60.93
C PRO A 594 -30.66 3.66 -62.26
N ILE A 595 -30.91 4.87 -62.74
CA ILE A 595 -30.20 5.49 -63.86
C ILE A 595 -29.00 6.24 -63.26
N LYS A 596 -27.89 6.41 -64.00
CA LYS A 596 -26.71 7.16 -63.52
C LYS A 596 -27.02 8.67 -63.48
N GLU A 597 -27.79 9.08 -62.49
CA GLU A 597 -28.16 10.46 -62.21
C GLU A 597 -27.88 10.77 -60.74
N GLU A 598 -27.58 12.03 -60.42
CA GLU A 598 -27.27 12.49 -59.06
C GLU A 598 -28.47 12.38 -58.10
N SER A 599 -29.69 12.29 -58.67
CA SER A 599 -30.91 12.01 -57.91
C SER A 599 -31.95 11.24 -58.74
N ILE A 600 -32.75 10.40 -58.08
CA ILE A 600 -33.74 9.51 -58.68
C ILE A 600 -35.10 9.82 -58.06
N SER A 601 -36.08 10.22 -58.86
CA SER A 601 -37.45 10.41 -58.35
C SER A 601 -38.27 9.13 -58.53
N ILE A 602 -38.81 8.60 -57.42
CA ILE A 602 -39.73 7.46 -57.42
C ILE A 602 -41.16 7.95 -57.14
N ASP A 603 -42.06 7.74 -58.09
CA ASP A 603 -43.49 7.95 -57.91
C ASP A 603 -44.06 6.91 -56.92
N VAL A 604 -44.85 7.36 -55.95
CA VAL A 604 -45.53 6.52 -54.94
C VAL A 604 -47.05 6.75 -54.92
N THR A 605 -47.61 7.49 -55.88
CA THR A 605 -49.06 7.77 -55.95
C THR A 605 -49.92 6.51 -55.97
N SER A 606 -49.43 5.42 -56.55
CA SER A 606 -50.14 4.13 -56.64
C SER A 606 -50.13 3.32 -55.34
N LEU A 607 -49.35 3.73 -54.33
CA LEU A 607 -49.29 3.05 -53.04
C LEU A 607 -50.44 3.55 -52.14
N GLN A 608 -51.05 2.62 -51.40
CA GLN A 608 -52.01 2.98 -50.36
C GLN A 608 -51.32 3.66 -49.19
N ASN A 609 -52.08 4.41 -48.40
CA ASN A 609 -51.54 5.05 -47.21
C ASN A 609 -51.08 4.01 -46.20
N GLY A 610 -49.87 4.16 -45.67
CA GLY A 610 -49.28 3.18 -44.76
C GLY A 610 -47.77 3.14 -44.77
N LEU A 611 -47.24 2.13 -44.08
CA LEU A 611 -45.81 1.91 -43.88
C LEU A 611 -45.24 0.96 -44.94
N TYR A 612 -44.11 1.35 -45.51
CA TYR A 612 -43.35 0.63 -46.52
C TYR A 612 -41.86 0.63 -46.15
N PHE A 613 -41.08 -0.19 -46.84
CA PHE A 613 -39.63 -0.26 -46.71
C PHE A 613 -38.95 -0.19 -48.08
N ILE A 614 -37.97 0.69 -48.23
CA ILE A 614 -37.13 0.81 -49.43
C ILE A 614 -35.87 -0.02 -49.20
N GLU A 615 -35.54 -0.95 -50.09
CA GLU A 615 -34.31 -1.75 -50.04
C GLU A 615 -33.42 -1.38 -51.24
N LEU A 616 -32.17 -1.02 -50.98
CA LEU A 616 -31.16 -0.79 -52.03
C LEU A 616 -30.33 -2.07 -52.19
N LYS A 617 -30.33 -2.66 -53.38
CA LYS A 617 -29.60 -3.90 -53.68
C LYS A 617 -28.33 -3.60 -54.46
N SER A 618 -27.21 -4.07 -53.93
CA SER A 618 -25.91 -4.10 -54.61
C SER A 618 -25.48 -5.56 -54.83
N PHE A 619 -24.62 -5.79 -55.81
CA PHE A 619 -23.92 -7.07 -55.98
C PHE A 619 -22.66 -7.18 -55.12
N LYS A 620 -22.21 -6.06 -54.53
CA LYS A 620 -20.93 -5.96 -53.81
C LYS A 620 -21.08 -5.65 -52.33
N VAL A 621 -22.24 -5.13 -51.92
CA VAL A 621 -22.51 -4.67 -50.55
C VAL A 621 -23.82 -5.30 -50.06
N ALA A 622 -23.89 -5.58 -48.76
CA ALA A 622 -25.12 -6.07 -48.13
C ALA A 622 -26.27 -5.07 -48.30
N SER A 623 -27.48 -5.58 -48.54
CA SER A 623 -28.67 -4.73 -48.76
C SER A 623 -29.18 -4.11 -47.46
N LYS A 624 -29.36 -2.79 -47.43
CA LYS A 624 -30.01 -2.05 -46.34
C LYS A 624 -31.47 -1.71 -46.67
N ARG A 625 -32.32 -1.62 -45.62
CA ARG A 625 -33.74 -1.26 -45.72
C ARG A 625 -34.06 0.03 -44.96
N TYR A 626 -34.76 0.95 -45.60
CA TYR A 626 -35.14 2.25 -45.07
C TYR A 626 -36.66 2.39 -44.97
N LYS A 627 -37.14 3.14 -43.98
CA LYS A 627 -38.57 3.29 -43.69
C LYS A 627 -39.23 4.33 -44.61
N LEU A 628 -40.31 3.98 -45.30
CA LEU A 628 -41.12 4.91 -46.10
C LEU A 628 -42.55 4.99 -45.58
N ILE A 629 -43.06 6.18 -45.35
CA ILE A 629 -44.46 6.43 -44.97
C ILE A 629 -45.18 7.06 -46.16
N LYS A 630 -46.28 6.45 -46.60
CA LYS A 630 -47.18 7.01 -47.62
C LYS A 630 -48.40 7.64 -46.92
N ASN A 631 -48.61 8.93 -47.16
CA ASN A 631 -49.75 9.71 -46.64
C ASN A 631 -50.89 9.86 -47.62
#